data_AF-A0A183A7Z1-F1
#
_entry.id   AF-A0A183A7Z1-F1
#
_cell.length_a   1.000
_cell.length_b   1.000
_cell.length_c   1.000
_cell.angle_alpha   90.00
_cell.angle_beta   90.00
_cell.angle_gamma   90.00
#
_symmetry.space_group_name_H-M   'P 1'
#
loop_
_entity.id
_entity.type
_entity.pdbx_description
1 polymer ?
#
loop_
_entity_poly.entity_id
_entity_poly.type
_entity_poly.pdbx_seq_one_letter_code
_entity_poly.pdbx_strand_id
1 'polypeptide(L)'
;MAEEEEYKATPATLPRCDFYHVRFMIRFFLTEVLGLGMIIFIITCHSASGALTSPVNGPVTAAAAFAVAVWTIGPVTGPQITPILSVALLMTRRINFVYCILGIAGQICGALIGVALGSQMVPGLSEKNNLLLHWPGAGLSDGQVFGLECICSFFLIICCLSTIDEFRKPHWIEGHITVFSLIVYLLILFLASVLAETTGVGMNPSASLAGAIYNHNFGKIWIYIVAPICGSVIAVLLWEMVLSDGASWERTKHWWTDPYFDRTKDYKKLKRQEELDYYTEEAMLRIVHSMHKYFHFENVPLLHQLIPSQASETKLSETTIISYLLISYLACYVTRG
;
A
#
# COMPACT_ATOMS: atom_id res chain seq x y z
N MET A 1 -3.64 35.97 3.37
CA MET A 1 -2.48 35.13 3.06
C MET A 1 -2.80 33.76 3.59
N ALA A 2 -3.26 32.85 2.73
CA ALA A 2 -3.43 31.46 3.12
C ALA A 2 -2.05 30.92 3.49
N GLU A 3 -1.93 30.29 4.66
CA GLU A 3 -0.76 29.48 4.98
C GLU A 3 -0.61 28.46 3.85
N GLU A 4 0.43 28.60 3.02
CA GLU A 4 0.87 27.50 2.18
C GLU A 4 1.25 26.37 3.14
N GLU A 5 0.37 25.38 3.29
CA GLU A 5 0.72 24.12 3.96
C GLU A 5 2.08 23.68 3.43
N GLU A 6 3.08 23.66 4.31
CA GLU A 6 4.46 23.36 3.99
C GLU A 6 4.52 22.02 3.25
N TYR A 7 4.68 22.08 1.93
CA TYR A 7 4.69 20.90 1.09
C TYR A 7 5.87 20.01 1.51
N LYS A 8 5.57 18.91 2.21
CA LYS A 8 6.57 17.94 2.67
C LYS A 8 6.80 16.92 1.57
N ALA A 9 8.06 16.69 1.19
CA ALA A 9 8.38 15.65 0.21
C ALA A 9 7.98 14.29 0.78
N THR A 10 7.12 13.58 0.04
CA THR A 10 6.71 12.22 0.40
C THR A 10 6.90 11.29 -0.81
N PRO A 11 7.10 9.99 -0.59
CA PRO A 11 7.16 9.02 -1.68
C PRO A 11 5.85 8.91 -2.49
N ALA A 12 4.71 9.31 -1.91
CA ALA A 12 3.40 9.25 -2.55
C ALA A 12 3.20 10.35 -3.60
N THR A 13 3.81 11.52 -3.42
CA THR A 13 3.63 12.68 -4.30
C THR A 13 4.73 12.78 -5.36
N LEU A 14 4.40 13.22 -6.57
CA LEU A 14 5.39 13.39 -7.64
C LEU A 14 6.48 14.40 -7.23
N PRO A 15 7.76 14.09 -7.47
CA PRO A 15 8.83 15.01 -7.14
C PRO A 15 8.76 16.27 -8.02
N ARG A 16 8.92 17.45 -7.41
CA ARG A 16 9.07 18.71 -8.14
C ARG A 16 10.53 18.89 -8.56
N CYS A 17 10.78 19.67 -9.60
CA CYS A 17 12.13 20.02 -10.05
C CYS A 17 12.76 21.10 -9.16
N ASP A 18 12.98 20.79 -7.89
CA ASP A 18 13.67 21.65 -6.93
C ASP A 18 14.73 20.88 -6.12
N PHE A 19 15.63 21.63 -5.50
CA PHE A 19 16.76 21.04 -4.77
C PHE A 19 16.31 20.22 -3.54
N TYR A 20 15.19 20.59 -2.93
CA TYR A 20 14.65 19.88 -1.76
C TYR A 20 14.21 18.45 -2.15
N HIS A 21 13.49 18.30 -3.25
CA HIS A 21 13.09 17.01 -3.80
C HIS A 21 14.26 16.19 -4.30
N VAL A 22 15.23 16.81 -4.98
CA VAL A 22 16.44 16.10 -5.43
C VAL A 22 17.19 15.50 -4.23
N ARG A 23 17.36 16.27 -3.14
CA ARG A 23 17.96 15.74 -1.90
C ARG A 23 17.15 14.59 -1.31
N PHE A 24 15.82 14.69 -1.31
CA PHE A 24 14.96 13.62 -0.82
C PHE A 24 15.07 12.35 -1.67
N MET A 25 15.09 12.48 -3.00
CA MET A 25 15.29 11.36 -3.93
C MET A 25 16.66 10.69 -3.72
N ILE A 26 17.74 11.46 -3.58
CA ILE A 26 19.07 10.91 -3.28
C ILE A 26 19.05 10.16 -1.95
N ARG A 27 18.44 10.74 -0.90
CA ARG A 27 18.30 10.09 0.41
C ARG A 27 17.53 8.79 0.30
N PHE A 28 16.43 8.78 -0.46
CA PHE A 28 15.59 7.62 -0.72
C PHE A 28 16.32 6.50 -1.46
N PHE A 29 17.10 6.84 -2.49
CA PHE A 29 17.94 5.87 -3.19
C PHE A 29 18.99 5.26 -2.25
N LEU A 30 19.70 6.10 -1.50
CA LEU A 30 20.79 5.67 -0.62
C LEU A 30 20.29 4.82 0.56
N THR A 31 19.09 5.07 1.08
CA THR A 31 18.50 4.22 2.12
C THR A 31 18.21 2.82 1.61
N GLU A 32 17.69 2.68 0.39
CA GLU A 32 17.45 1.37 -0.23
C GLU A 32 18.77 0.64 -0.57
N VAL A 33 19.81 1.36 -1.02
CA VAL A 33 21.17 0.83 -1.18
C VAL A 33 21.70 0.28 0.15
N LEU A 34 21.60 1.08 1.22
CA LEU A 34 22.08 0.67 2.54
C LEU A 34 21.28 -0.51 3.09
N GLY A 35 19.95 -0.46 2.97
CA GLY A 35 19.04 -1.49 3.47
C GLY A 35 19.31 -2.86 2.91
N LEU A 36 19.19 -3.02 1.58
CA LEU A 36 19.43 -4.31 0.96
C LEU A 36 20.93 -4.68 0.96
N GLY A 37 21.83 -3.71 0.87
CA GLY A 37 23.27 -3.95 0.96
C GLY A 37 23.70 -4.53 2.31
N MET A 38 23.18 -4.03 3.43
CA MET A 38 23.43 -4.60 4.76
C MET A 38 22.97 -6.06 4.85
N ILE A 39 21.77 -6.36 4.36
CA ILE A 39 21.21 -7.71 4.40
C ILE A 39 22.08 -8.67 3.59
N ILE A 40 22.37 -8.30 2.34
CA ILE A 40 23.13 -9.17 1.43
C ILE A 40 24.58 -9.31 1.90
N PHE A 41 25.19 -8.26 2.45
CA PHE A 41 26.52 -8.36 3.05
C PHE A 41 26.55 -9.39 4.20
N ILE A 42 25.62 -9.30 5.15
CA ILE A 42 25.55 -10.21 6.30
C ILE A 42 25.33 -11.66 5.83
N ILE A 43 24.38 -11.87 4.90
CA ILE A 43 24.09 -13.20 4.34
C ILE A 43 25.32 -13.75 3.58
N THR A 44 26.01 -12.91 2.81
CA THR A 44 27.23 -13.30 2.09
C THR A 44 28.30 -13.77 3.07
N CYS A 45 28.59 -12.97 4.10
CA CYS A 45 29.57 -13.32 5.13
C CYS A 45 29.20 -14.63 5.86
N HIS A 46 27.92 -14.82 6.19
CA HIS A 46 27.44 -16.04 6.83
C HIS A 46 27.62 -17.28 5.94
N SER A 47 27.61 -17.11 4.60
CA SER A 47 27.77 -18.21 3.64
C SER A 47 29.14 -18.90 3.71
N ALA A 48 30.14 -18.26 4.31
CA ALA A 48 31.48 -18.82 4.51
C ALA A 48 31.48 -20.01 5.46
N SER A 49 30.56 -20.03 6.43
CA SER A 49 30.41 -21.13 7.38
C SER A 49 29.82 -22.40 6.74
N GLY A 50 29.33 -22.33 5.49
CA GLY A 50 28.59 -23.41 4.85
C GLY A 50 27.20 -23.66 5.44
N ALA A 51 26.84 -22.99 6.55
CA ALA A 51 25.60 -23.22 7.29
C ALA A 51 24.39 -22.45 6.74
N LEU A 52 24.52 -21.78 5.59
CA LEU A 52 23.42 -21.01 5.00
C LEU A 52 22.25 -21.90 4.54
N THR A 53 22.56 -23.14 4.14
CA THR A 53 21.57 -24.16 3.78
C THR A 53 20.98 -24.88 4.99
N SER A 54 21.43 -24.54 6.21
CA SER A 54 20.76 -25.03 7.42
C SER A 54 19.33 -24.47 7.45
N PRO A 55 18.31 -25.29 7.74
CA PRO A 55 16.92 -24.84 7.83
C PRO A 55 16.67 -23.86 8.99
N VAL A 56 17.68 -23.62 9.84
CA VAL A 56 17.60 -22.71 10.98
C VAL A 56 18.58 -21.54 10.85
N ASN A 57 19.87 -21.80 10.66
CA ASN A 57 20.89 -20.74 10.76
C ASN A 57 20.77 -19.69 9.64
N GLY A 58 20.55 -20.13 8.40
CA GLY A 58 20.35 -19.23 7.25
C GLY A 58 19.11 -18.35 7.43
N PRO A 59 17.92 -18.93 7.68
CA PRO A 59 16.69 -18.19 7.95
C PRO A 59 16.78 -17.20 9.11
N VAL A 60 17.36 -17.60 10.25
CA VAL A 60 17.57 -16.69 11.40
C VAL A 60 18.46 -15.52 11.02
N THR A 61 19.56 -15.77 10.33
CA THR A 61 20.49 -14.72 9.90
C THR A 61 19.82 -13.74 8.93
N ALA A 62 19.13 -14.27 7.90
CA ALA A 62 18.44 -13.45 6.91
C ALA A 62 17.33 -12.61 7.54
N ALA A 63 16.50 -13.22 8.39
CA ALA A 63 15.43 -12.53 9.08
C ALA A 63 16.00 -11.43 10.01
N ALA A 64 16.99 -11.75 10.84
CA ALA A 64 17.59 -10.77 11.76
C ALA A 64 18.22 -9.59 11.02
N ALA A 65 18.93 -9.85 9.92
CA ALA A 65 19.48 -8.80 9.07
C ALA A 65 18.38 -7.91 8.49
N PHE A 66 17.26 -8.50 8.05
CA PHE A 66 16.10 -7.75 7.57
C PHE A 66 15.50 -6.86 8.66
N ALA A 67 15.32 -7.40 9.88
CA ALA A 67 14.78 -6.66 11.01
C ALA A 67 15.61 -5.41 11.34
N VAL A 68 16.93 -5.57 11.37
CA VAL A 68 17.89 -4.48 11.61
C VAL A 68 17.83 -3.47 10.47
N ALA A 69 17.85 -3.90 9.21
CA ALA A 69 17.79 -2.99 8.07
C ALA A 69 16.49 -2.16 8.07
N VAL A 70 15.34 -2.79 8.29
CA VAL A 70 14.04 -2.12 8.44
C VAL A 70 14.06 -1.12 9.58
N TRP A 71 14.62 -1.49 10.73
CA TRP A 71 14.75 -0.59 11.87
C TRP A 71 15.61 0.64 11.54
N THR A 72 16.73 0.43 10.84
CA THR A 72 17.69 1.49 10.51
C THR A 72 17.13 2.46 9.48
N ILE A 73 16.56 1.97 8.38
CA ILE A 73 16.15 2.83 7.25
C ILE A 73 14.67 3.21 7.30
N GLY A 74 13.85 2.44 8.02
CA GLY A 74 12.40 2.62 8.05
C GLY A 74 11.94 4.01 8.50
N PRO A 75 12.52 4.60 9.57
CA PRO A 75 12.18 5.97 10.01
C PRO A 75 12.55 7.04 8.99
N VAL A 76 13.40 6.71 8.02
CA VAL A 76 13.95 7.65 7.06
C VAL A 76 13.03 7.79 5.84
N THR A 77 12.71 6.68 5.17
CA THR A 77 11.96 6.68 3.91
C THR A 77 10.83 5.66 3.84
N GLY A 78 10.65 4.83 4.86
CA GLY A 78 9.87 3.60 4.77
C GLY A 78 10.69 2.51 4.07
N PRO A 79 10.92 1.34 4.68
CA PRO A 79 11.83 0.34 4.11
C PRO A 79 11.09 -0.49 3.06
N GLN A 80 11.49 -0.39 1.79
CA GLN A 80 10.98 -1.28 0.75
C GLN A 80 11.82 -2.54 0.69
N ILE A 81 13.13 -2.39 0.49
CA ILE A 81 14.19 -3.42 0.56
C ILE A 81 14.01 -4.58 -0.44
N THR A 82 12.88 -4.66 -1.14
CA THR A 82 12.57 -5.68 -2.13
C THR A 82 11.62 -5.14 -3.20
N PRO A 83 11.83 -5.49 -4.49
CA PRO A 83 10.96 -5.04 -5.57
C PRO A 83 9.49 -5.43 -5.41
N ILE A 84 9.22 -6.58 -4.76
CA ILE A 84 7.84 -7.03 -4.56
C ILE A 84 7.06 -6.10 -3.63
N LEU A 85 7.72 -5.52 -2.61
CA LEU A 85 7.09 -4.54 -1.73
C LEU A 85 7.02 -3.19 -2.42
N SER A 86 8.04 -2.78 -3.18
CA SER A 86 7.98 -1.58 -4.03
C SER A 86 6.78 -1.61 -4.98
N VAL A 87 6.55 -2.74 -5.68
CA VAL A 87 5.39 -2.93 -6.55
C VAL A 87 4.08 -2.90 -5.76
N ALA A 88 4.01 -3.55 -4.60
CA ALA A 88 2.81 -3.53 -3.76
C ALA A 88 2.47 -2.10 -3.30
N LEU A 89 3.47 -1.34 -2.86
CA LEU A 89 3.31 0.06 -2.45
C LEU A 89 2.91 0.97 -3.62
N LEU A 90 3.41 0.69 -4.83
CA LEU A 90 3.04 1.41 -6.04
C LEU A 90 1.57 1.14 -6.40
N MET A 91 1.17 -0.14 -6.43
CA MET A 91 -0.21 -0.54 -6.74
C MET A 91 -1.19 0.02 -5.72
N THR A 92 -0.82 0.00 -4.44
CA THR A 92 -1.62 0.58 -3.35
C THR A 92 -1.52 2.11 -3.30
N ARG A 93 -0.78 2.76 -4.22
CA ARG A 93 -0.60 4.23 -4.31
C ARG A 93 0.02 4.88 -3.07
N ARG A 94 0.83 4.14 -2.32
CA ARG A 94 1.64 4.65 -1.20
C ARG A 94 2.97 5.25 -1.66
N ILE A 95 3.45 4.80 -2.83
CA ILE A 95 4.56 5.42 -3.53
C ILE A 95 4.16 5.69 -4.98
N ASN A 96 4.78 6.71 -5.58
CA ASN A 96 4.64 6.95 -7.01
C ASN A 96 5.65 6.11 -7.82
N PHE A 97 5.46 6.14 -9.15
CA PHE A 97 6.27 5.38 -10.10
C PHE A 97 7.76 5.73 -10.08
N VAL A 98 8.12 7.01 -9.89
CA VAL A 98 9.51 7.47 -9.84
C VAL A 98 10.23 6.86 -8.63
N TYR A 99 9.63 6.91 -7.44
CA TYR A 99 10.23 6.30 -6.25
C TYR A 99 10.23 4.77 -6.30
N CYS A 100 9.29 4.15 -7.00
CA CYS A 100 9.32 2.70 -7.24
C CYS A 100 10.57 2.30 -8.04
N ILE A 101 10.83 2.97 -9.18
CA ILE A 101 12.03 2.72 -9.99
C ILE A 101 13.29 3.04 -9.20
N LEU A 102 13.33 4.20 -8.53
CA LEU A 102 14.49 4.64 -7.77
C LEU A 102 14.81 3.68 -6.62
N GLY A 103 13.79 3.18 -5.93
CA GLY A 103 13.94 2.18 -4.88
C GLY A 103 14.47 0.86 -5.41
N ILE A 104 13.92 0.34 -6.51
CA ILE A 104 14.40 -0.90 -7.15
C ILE A 104 15.85 -0.75 -7.62
N ALA A 105 16.21 0.38 -8.22
CA ALA A 105 17.59 0.67 -8.61
C ALA A 105 18.52 0.69 -7.39
N GLY A 106 18.11 1.34 -6.30
CA GLY A 106 18.85 1.37 -5.04
C GLY A 106 19.05 -0.02 -4.45
N GLN A 107 18.00 -0.84 -4.43
CA GLN A 107 18.04 -2.23 -3.98
C GLN A 107 19.05 -3.05 -4.80
N ILE A 108 18.99 -3.01 -6.14
CA ILE A 108 19.92 -3.74 -7.00
C ILE A 108 21.38 -3.31 -6.72
N CYS A 109 21.64 -1.99 -6.65
CA CYS A 109 22.96 -1.47 -6.32
C CYS A 109 23.43 -1.93 -4.94
N GLY A 110 22.56 -1.84 -3.92
CA GLY A 110 22.84 -2.30 -2.56
C GLY A 110 23.19 -3.79 -2.53
N ALA A 111 22.37 -4.63 -3.15
CA ALA A 111 22.61 -6.07 -3.22
C ALA A 111 23.96 -6.39 -3.87
N LEU A 112 24.28 -5.78 -5.01
CA LEU A 112 25.57 -5.99 -5.69
C LEU A 112 26.76 -5.57 -4.81
N ILE A 113 26.67 -4.41 -4.16
CA ILE A 113 27.70 -3.94 -3.21
C ILE A 113 27.84 -4.93 -2.05
N GLY A 114 26.72 -5.42 -1.50
CA GLY A 114 26.71 -6.39 -0.40
C GLY A 114 27.41 -7.70 -0.76
N VAL A 115 27.10 -8.28 -1.94
CA VAL A 115 27.76 -9.52 -2.41
C VAL A 115 29.25 -9.26 -2.63
N ALA A 116 29.61 -8.18 -3.32
CA ALA A 116 31.00 -7.87 -3.65
C ALA A 116 31.85 -7.62 -2.39
N LEU A 117 31.34 -6.86 -1.41
CA LEU A 117 32.07 -6.63 -0.16
C LEU A 117 32.21 -7.93 0.63
N GLY A 118 31.12 -8.70 0.79
CA GLY A 118 31.18 -9.95 1.54
C GLY A 118 32.14 -10.96 0.91
N SER A 119 32.16 -11.07 -0.43
CA SER A 119 33.01 -12.03 -1.12
C SER A 119 34.49 -11.68 -1.06
N GLN A 120 34.84 -10.38 -1.05
CA GLN A 120 36.22 -9.92 -1.00
C GLN A 120 36.77 -9.85 0.44
N MET A 121 35.91 -9.58 1.42
CA MET A 121 36.33 -9.40 2.81
C MET A 121 36.43 -10.70 3.61
N VAL A 122 35.73 -11.76 3.19
CA VAL A 122 35.75 -13.05 3.88
C VAL A 122 36.55 -14.09 3.08
N PRO A 123 37.63 -14.65 3.64
CA PRO A 123 38.46 -15.62 2.94
C PRO A 123 37.67 -16.82 2.38
N GLY A 124 37.97 -17.22 1.15
CA GLY A 124 37.38 -18.37 0.48
C GLY A 124 36.00 -18.14 -0.17
N LEU A 125 35.38 -16.96 0.02
CA LEU A 125 34.10 -16.67 -0.63
C LEU A 125 34.23 -16.18 -2.07
N SER A 126 35.29 -15.45 -2.40
CA SER A 126 35.54 -14.97 -3.77
C SER A 126 35.68 -16.10 -4.78
N GLU A 127 36.21 -17.25 -4.36
CA GLU A 127 36.44 -18.45 -5.18
C GLU A 127 35.23 -19.40 -5.19
N LYS A 128 34.20 -19.12 -4.38
CA LYS A 128 33.03 -20.00 -4.25
C LYS A 128 32.11 -19.86 -5.45
N ASN A 129 31.90 -20.98 -6.14
CA ASN A 129 30.90 -21.06 -7.21
C ASN A 129 29.48 -20.89 -6.66
N ASN A 130 28.62 -20.23 -7.44
CA ASN A 130 27.20 -20.04 -7.14
C ASN A 130 26.94 -19.29 -5.83
N LEU A 131 27.80 -18.33 -5.47
CA LEU A 131 27.64 -17.52 -4.26
C LEU A 131 26.32 -16.74 -4.29
N LEU A 132 25.40 -17.05 -3.38
CA LEU A 132 24.05 -16.47 -3.31
C LEU A 132 23.22 -16.62 -4.60
N LEU A 133 23.54 -17.61 -5.44
CA LEU A 133 22.72 -17.91 -6.60
C LEU A 133 21.48 -18.70 -6.17
N HIS A 134 20.29 -18.15 -6.38
CA HIS A 134 19.05 -18.89 -6.18
C HIS A 134 18.84 -19.89 -7.31
N TRP A 135 18.60 -21.15 -6.93
CA TRP A 135 18.44 -22.25 -7.85
C TRP A 135 17.41 -23.27 -7.34
N PRO A 136 16.62 -23.90 -8.23
CA PRO A 136 15.73 -24.99 -7.86
C PRO A 136 16.43 -26.10 -7.07
N GLY A 137 15.84 -26.50 -5.94
CA GLY A 137 16.27 -27.65 -5.16
C GLY A 137 16.16 -28.95 -5.96
N ALA A 138 16.90 -29.96 -5.53
CA ALA A 138 17.00 -31.24 -6.23
C ALA A 138 15.62 -31.91 -6.37
N GLY A 139 15.27 -32.30 -7.60
CA GLY A 139 14.01 -33.01 -7.90
C GLY A 139 12.77 -32.11 -8.04
N LEU A 140 12.91 -30.78 -7.92
CA LEU A 140 11.80 -29.85 -8.14
C LEU A 140 11.74 -29.37 -9.60
N SER A 141 10.54 -29.36 -10.15
CA SER A 141 10.24 -28.74 -11.44
C SER A 141 10.16 -27.22 -11.33
N ASP A 142 10.39 -26.51 -12.43
CA ASP A 142 10.27 -25.05 -12.49
C ASP A 142 8.89 -24.55 -12.03
N GLY A 143 7.82 -25.29 -12.37
CA GLY A 143 6.45 -24.97 -11.94
C GLY A 143 6.24 -25.08 -10.43
N GLN A 144 6.87 -26.06 -9.77
CA GLN A 144 6.81 -26.18 -8.31
C GLN A 144 7.56 -25.04 -7.62
N VAL A 145 8.76 -24.69 -8.10
CA VAL A 145 9.54 -23.56 -7.58
C VAL A 145 8.78 -22.25 -7.78
N PHE A 146 8.19 -22.05 -8.96
CA PHE A 146 7.33 -20.90 -9.25
C PHE A 146 6.17 -20.81 -8.25
N GLY A 147 5.46 -21.92 -8.01
CA GLY A 147 4.35 -21.95 -7.06
C GLY A 147 4.77 -21.59 -5.63
N LEU A 148 5.88 -22.15 -5.16
CA LEU A 148 6.44 -21.88 -3.83
C LEU A 148 6.86 -20.41 -3.67
N GLU A 149 7.64 -19.88 -4.61
CA GLU A 149 8.08 -18.48 -4.59
C GLU A 149 6.91 -17.50 -4.65
N CYS A 150 5.88 -17.81 -5.46
CA CYS A 150 4.67 -17.01 -5.57
C CYS A 150 3.87 -16.98 -4.26
N ILE A 151 3.59 -18.15 -3.66
CA ILE A 151 2.79 -18.25 -2.42
C ILE A 151 3.51 -17.64 -1.22
N CYS A 152 4.81 -17.90 -1.06
CA CYS A 152 5.57 -17.32 0.05
C CYS A 152 5.70 -15.80 -0.09
N SER A 153 5.93 -15.29 -1.31
CA SER A 153 5.93 -13.83 -1.55
C SER A 153 4.56 -13.21 -1.33
N PHE A 154 3.48 -13.91 -1.68
CA PHE A 154 2.11 -13.51 -1.36
C PHE A 154 1.90 -13.36 0.15
N PHE A 155 2.33 -14.34 0.96
CA PHE A 155 2.22 -14.25 2.42
C PHE A 155 3.06 -13.12 3.00
N LEU A 156 4.26 -12.89 2.46
CA LEU A 156 5.09 -11.76 2.86
C LEU A 156 4.39 -10.42 2.61
N ILE A 157 3.89 -10.21 1.39
CA ILE A 157 3.25 -8.95 1.00
C ILE A 157 1.92 -8.73 1.72
N ILE A 158 1.09 -9.76 1.88
CA ILE A 158 -0.19 -9.60 2.57
C ILE A 158 0.02 -9.21 4.04
N CYS A 159 1.06 -9.75 4.70
CA CYS A 159 1.43 -9.38 6.05
C CYS A 159 1.95 -7.94 6.14
N CYS A 160 2.80 -7.53 5.20
CA CYS A 160 3.27 -6.15 5.09
C CYS A 160 2.10 -5.18 4.93
N LEU A 161 1.19 -5.43 3.97
CA LEU A 161 0.01 -4.60 3.73
C LEU A 161 -0.89 -4.52 4.96
N SER A 162 -1.10 -5.66 5.63
CA SER A 162 -1.87 -5.72 6.87
C SER A 162 -1.30 -4.83 7.96
N THR A 163 0.03 -4.75 8.04
CA THR A 163 0.71 -4.00 9.08
C THR A 163 0.71 -2.49 8.84
N ILE A 164 0.63 -2.06 7.58
CA ILE A 164 0.62 -0.65 7.20
C ILE A 164 -0.77 -0.10 6.82
N ASP A 165 -1.82 -0.90 7.03
CA ASP A 165 -3.21 -0.52 6.71
C ASP A 165 -3.70 0.63 7.59
N GLU A 166 -4.23 1.68 6.97
CA GLU A 166 -4.79 2.87 7.61
C GLU A 166 -6.04 2.57 8.45
N PHE A 167 -6.77 1.48 8.14
CA PHE A 167 -8.00 1.09 8.87
C PHE A 167 -7.71 0.20 10.08
N ARG A 168 -6.46 -0.22 10.26
CA ARG A 168 -6.09 -1.01 11.44
C ARG A 168 -6.20 -0.10 12.67
N LYS A 169 -6.71 -0.64 13.78
CA LYS A 169 -6.95 0.18 14.98
C LYS A 169 -5.61 0.72 15.52
N PRO A 170 -5.56 1.98 16.01
CA PRO A 170 -4.30 2.66 16.38
C PRO A 170 -3.37 1.86 17.30
N HIS A 171 -3.90 1.17 18.31
CA HIS A 171 -3.10 0.37 19.26
C HIS A 171 -2.34 -0.80 18.61
N TRP A 172 -2.72 -1.25 17.41
CA TRP A 172 -1.97 -2.27 16.66
C TRP A 172 -0.90 -1.67 15.75
N ILE A 173 -0.87 -0.34 15.59
CA ILE A 173 0.10 0.37 14.76
C ILE A 173 0.95 1.38 15.55
N GLU A 174 0.71 1.52 16.86
CA GLU A 174 1.56 2.31 17.75
C GLU A 174 3.03 1.84 17.63
N GLY A 175 3.92 2.80 17.35
CA GLY A 175 5.33 2.53 17.07
C GLY A 175 5.62 1.97 15.67
N HIS A 176 4.68 2.05 14.72
CA HIS A 176 4.68 1.67 13.28
C HIS A 176 5.86 0.82 12.79
N ILE A 177 7.09 1.33 12.85
CA ILE A 177 8.31 0.68 12.37
C ILE A 177 8.76 -0.48 13.30
N THR A 178 8.60 -0.37 14.62
CA THR A 178 8.97 -1.41 15.59
C THR A 178 8.14 -2.68 15.39
N VAL A 179 6.82 -2.51 15.29
CA VAL A 179 5.88 -3.63 15.09
C VAL A 179 6.07 -4.22 13.68
N PHE A 180 6.21 -3.38 12.66
CA PHE A 180 6.49 -3.82 11.30
C PHE A 180 7.78 -4.65 11.22
N SER A 181 8.88 -4.16 11.80
CA SER A 181 10.15 -4.88 11.83
C SER A 181 10.02 -6.25 12.49
N LEU A 182 9.37 -6.32 13.66
CA LEU A 182 9.21 -7.57 14.41
C LEU A 182 8.32 -8.60 13.68
N ILE A 183 7.17 -8.17 13.15
CA ILE A 183 6.24 -9.08 12.48
C ILE A 183 6.80 -9.59 11.15
N VAL A 184 7.41 -8.70 10.36
CA VAL A 184 8.04 -9.09 9.09
C VAL A 184 9.27 -9.96 9.34
N TYR A 185 10.05 -9.68 10.39
CA TYR A 185 11.13 -10.56 10.86
C TYR A 185 10.63 -11.99 11.09
N LEU A 186 9.60 -12.16 11.94
CA LEU A 186 9.06 -13.48 12.27
C LEU A 186 8.57 -14.20 11.01
N LEU A 187 7.88 -13.48 10.11
CA LEU A 187 7.39 -14.07 8.89
C LEU A 187 8.52 -14.51 7.95
N ILE A 188 9.53 -13.67 7.73
CA ILE A 188 10.70 -14.02 6.92
C ILE A 188 11.41 -15.23 7.50
N LEU A 189 11.57 -15.31 8.83
CA LEU A 189 12.15 -16.46 9.50
C LEU A 189 11.41 -17.75 9.11
N PHE A 190 10.09 -17.78 9.25
CA PHE A 190 9.29 -18.97 8.93
C PHE A 190 9.31 -19.31 7.44
N LEU A 191 9.12 -18.32 6.56
CA LEU A 191 9.09 -18.53 5.11
C LEU A 191 10.45 -18.98 4.58
N ALA A 192 11.54 -18.38 5.07
CA ALA A 192 12.90 -18.76 4.69
C ALA A 192 13.23 -20.18 5.16
N SER A 193 12.78 -20.58 6.36
CA SER A 193 12.94 -21.98 6.82
C SER A 193 12.21 -22.99 5.92
N VAL A 194 11.07 -22.62 5.34
CA VAL A 194 10.36 -23.48 4.38
C VAL A 194 11.05 -23.50 3.00
N LEU A 195 11.59 -22.37 2.56
CA LEU A 195 12.17 -22.22 1.23
C LEU A 195 13.64 -22.62 1.11
N ALA A 196 14.38 -22.69 2.22
CA ALA A 196 15.83 -22.87 2.22
C ALA A 196 16.31 -24.09 1.42
N GLU A 197 15.68 -25.25 1.62
CA GLU A 197 16.05 -26.50 0.95
C GLU A 197 15.34 -26.70 -0.41
N THR A 198 14.31 -25.89 -0.71
CA THR A 198 13.46 -26.07 -1.90
C THR A 198 13.78 -25.10 -3.00
N THR A 199 13.76 -23.79 -2.75
CA THR A 199 13.95 -22.77 -3.78
C THR A 199 15.20 -21.93 -3.55
N GLY A 200 15.83 -22.06 -2.38
CA GLY A 200 16.97 -21.24 -1.97
C GLY A 200 16.60 -19.88 -1.40
N VAL A 201 15.32 -19.65 -1.05
CA VAL A 201 14.78 -18.40 -0.47
C VAL A 201 14.88 -17.21 -1.43
N GLY A 202 14.17 -17.30 -2.56
CA GLY A 202 14.10 -16.23 -3.55
C GLY A 202 13.55 -14.93 -3.00
N MET A 203 12.21 -14.81 -2.91
CA MET A 203 11.34 -13.74 -2.36
C MET A 203 11.74 -12.26 -2.58
N ASN A 204 12.86 -11.99 -3.22
CA ASN A 204 13.48 -10.70 -3.43
C ASN A 204 14.18 -10.74 -4.80
N PRO A 205 13.51 -10.20 -5.83
CA PRO A 205 14.06 -10.15 -7.17
C PRO A 205 15.42 -9.42 -7.27
N SER A 206 15.65 -8.36 -6.49
CA SER A 206 16.94 -7.63 -6.51
C SER A 206 18.08 -8.45 -5.93
N ALA A 207 17.84 -9.17 -4.83
CA ALA A 207 18.81 -10.10 -4.27
C ALA A 207 19.15 -11.24 -5.25
N SER A 208 18.11 -11.83 -5.84
CA SER A 208 18.23 -12.91 -6.82
C SER A 208 19.01 -12.47 -8.06
N LEU A 209 18.75 -11.24 -8.53
CA LEU A 209 19.47 -10.64 -9.64
C LEU A 209 20.93 -10.36 -9.32
N ALA A 210 21.24 -9.84 -8.13
CA ALA A 210 22.62 -9.62 -7.71
C ALA A 210 23.43 -10.92 -7.67
N GLY A 211 22.86 -11.99 -7.12
CA GLY A 211 23.47 -13.33 -7.14
C GLY A 211 23.70 -13.84 -8.57
N ALA A 212 22.72 -13.70 -9.46
CA ALA A 212 22.86 -14.09 -10.87
C ALA A 212 23.94 -13.28 -11.61
N ILE A 213 23.98 -11.96 -11.41
CA ILE A 213 24.99 -11.08 -12.00
C ILE A 213 26.38 -11.46 -11.50
N TYR A 214 26.55 -11.64 -10.19
CA TYR A 214 27.84 -11.97 -9.57
C TYR A 214 28.40 -13.30 -10.10
N ASN A 215 27.54 -14.29 -10.34
CA ASN A 215 27.93 -15.61 -10.84
C ASN A 215 27.87 -15.72 -12.38
N HIS A 216 27.51 -14.64 -13.09
CA HIS A 216 27.25 -14.66 -14.54
C HIS A 216 26.28 -15.77 -14.99
N ASN A 217 25.30 -16.13 -14.14
CA ASN A 217 24.37 -17.23 -14.39
C ASN A 217 22.92 -16.76 -14.26
N PHE A 218 22.23 -16.67 -15.39
CA PHE A 218 20.84 -16.20 -15.49
C PHE A 218 19.84 -17.32 -15.80
N GLY A 219 20.24 -18.60 -15.71
CA GLY A 219 19.43 -19.72 -16.23
C GLY A 219 18.05 -19.87 -15.58
N LYS A 220 17.93 -19.62 -14.27
CA LYS A 220 16.68 -19.80 -13.51
C LYS A 220 16.17 -18.52 -12.85
N ILE A 221 16.84 -17.39 -13.05
CA ILE A 221 16.52 -16.10 -12.43
C ILE A 221 15.08 -15.64 -12.72
N TRP A 222 14.54 -15.97 -13.90
CA TRP A 222 13.21 -15.55 -14.30
C TRP A 222 12.13 -15.98 -13.30
N ILE A 223 12.28 -17.17 -12.68
CA ILE A 223 11.36 -17.68 -11.67
C ILE A 223 11.36 -16.74 -10.45
N TYR A 224 12.54 -16.37 -9.99
CA TYR A 224 12.77 -15.53 -8.82
C TYR A 224 12.48 -14.04 -9.03
N ILE A 225 12.17 -13.64 -10.27
CA ILE A 225 11.65 -12.30 -10.58
C ILE A 225 10.12 -12.37 -10.75
N VAL A 226 9.65 -13.25 -11.62
CA VAL A 226 8.23 -13.28 -12.03
C VAL A 226 7.35 -13.84 -10.92
N ALA A 227 7.73 -14.96 -10.29
CA ALA A 227 6.89 -15.59 -9.27
C ALA A 227 6.67 -14.69 -8.05
N PRO A 228 7.71 -14.04 -7.47
CA PRO A 228 7.48 -13.12 -6.35
C PRO A 228 6.59 -11.92 -6.71
N ILE A 229 6.74 -11.35 -7.91
CA ILE A 229 5.89 -10.25 -8.39
C ILE A 229 4.44 -10.71 -8.54
N CYS A 230 4.19 -11.89 -9.10
CA CYS A 230 2.85 -12.48 -9.17
C CYS A 230 2.22 -12.61 -7.78
N GLY A 231 2.97 -13.15 -6.81
CA GLY A 231 2.51 -13.27 -5.43
C GLY A 231 2.15 -11.92 -4.80
N SER A 232 2.97 -10.90 -5.05
CA SER A 232 2.73 -9.53 -4.60
C SER A 232 1.45 -8.92 -5.17
N VAL A 233 1.24 -9.05 -6.49
CA VAL A 233 0.05 -8.54 -7.17
C VAL A 233 -1.21 -9.20 -6.61
N ILE A 234 -1.20 -10.53 -6.44
CA ILE A 234 -2.33 -11.27 -5.87
C ILE A 234 -2.61 -10.82 -4.43
N ALA A 235 -1.58 -10.60 -3.62
CA ALA A 235 -1.72 -10.14 -2.24
C ALA A 235 -2.35 -8.75 -2.16
N VAL A 236 -1.94 -7.82 -3.03
CA VAL A 236 -2.53 -6.48 -3.12
C VAL A 236 -4.01 -6.54 -3.48
N LEU A 237 -4.36 -7.32 -4.51
CA LEU A 237 -5.75 -7.46 -4.95
C LEU A 237 -6.63 -8.03 -3.83
N LEU A 238 -6.17 -9.10 -3.18
CA LEU A 238 -6.91 -9.71 -2.07
C LEU A 238 -7.04 -8.76 -0.88
N TRP A 239 -5.97 -8.04 -0.52
CA TRP A 239 -5.99 -7.12 0.61
C TRP A 239 -6.98 -5.97 0.39
N GLU A 240 -6.87 -5.25 -0.72
CA GLU A 240 -7.68 -4.06 -0.99
C GLU A 240 -9.13 -4.38 -1.33
N MET A 241 -9.41 -5.51 -1.98
CA MET A 241 -10.78 -5.86 -2.40
C MET A 241 -11.56 -6.67 -1.38
N VAL A 242 -10.89 -7.39 -0.47
CA VAL A 242 -11.55 -8.36 0.42
C VAL A 242 -11.21 -8.16 1.89
N LEU A 243 -9.93 -8.04 2.25
CA LEU A 243 -9.51 -8.18 3.65
C LEU A 243 -9.47 -6.87 4.45
N SER A 244 -9.13 -5.75 3.82
CA SER A 244 -9.10 -4.46 4.50
C SER A 244 -10.49 -4.10 5.01
N ASP A 245 -10.59 -3.49 6.21
CA ASP A 245 -11.89 -3.07 6.76
C ASP A 245 -12.56 -2.02 5.86
N GLY A 246 -11.76 -1.23 5.12
CA GLY A 246 -12.25 -0.30 4.10
C GLY A 246 -12.71 -0.97 2.79
N ALA A 247 -12.47 -2.27 2.60
CA ALA A 247 -12.72 -2.97 1.33
C ALA A 247 -14.19 -2.89 0.92
N SER A 248 -14.45 -2.23 -0.20
CA SER A 248 -15.78 -2.00 -0.75
C SER A 248 -15.68 -1.75 -2.24
N TRP A 249 -16.78 -2.02 -2.95
CA TRP A 249 -16.87 -1.72 -4.37
C TRP A 249 -16.55 -0.25 -4.69
N GLU A 250 -17.04 0.69 -3.88
CA GLU A 250 -16.75 2.12 -4.09
C GLU A 250 -15.28 2.44 -3.89
N ARG A 251 -14.66 1.93 -2.82
CA ARG A 251 -13.21 2.10 -2.62
C ARG A 251 -12.44 1.55 -3.81
N THR A 252 -12.78 0.34 -4.28
CA THR A 252 -12.15 -0.28 -5.45
C THR A 252 -12.34 0.60 -6.69
N LYS A 253 -13.54 1.12 -6.94
CA LYS A 253 -13.79 2.03 -8.06
C LYS A 253 -12.89 3.27 -7.98
N HIS A 254 -12.88 3.98 -6.85
CA HIS A 254 -12.02 5.15 -6.67
C HIS A 254 -10.52 4.80 -6.78
N TRP A 255 -10.10 3.66 -6.21
CA TRP A 255 -8.71 3.20 -6.31
C TRP A 255 -8.26 3.00 -7.77
N TRP A 256 -9.16 2.63 -8.68
CA TRP A 256 -8.83 2.54 -10.11
C TRP A 256 -9.00 3.85 -10.88
N THR A 257 -10.05 4.62 -10.59
CA THR A 257 -10.46 5.71 -11.49
C THR A 257 -10.10 7.11 -11.00
N ASP A 258 -9.93 7.30 -9.70
CA ASP A 258 -9.75 8.62 -9.10
C ASP A 258 -8.26 8.97 -9.00
N PRO A 259 -7.73 10.01 -9.67
CA PRO A 259 -6.33 10.42 -9.54
C PRO A 259 -5.94 10.84 -8.12
N TYR A 260 -6.91 11.30 -7.33
CA TYR A 260 -6.72 11.83 -5.98
C TYR A 260 -7.25 10.86 -4.90
N PHE A 261 -7.24 9.56 -5.21
CA PHE A 261 -7.62 8.51 -4.27
C PHE A 261 -6.94 8.67 -2.91
N ASP A 262 -7.75 8.86 -1.86
CA ASP A 262 -7.29 9.04 -0.50
C ASP A 262 -7.55 7.76 0.30
N ARG A 263 -6.45 7.10 0.66
CA ARG A 263 -6.49 5.83 1.37
C ARG A 263 -7.07 5.93 2.77
N THR A 264 -7.05 7.10 3.40
CA THR A 264 -7.53 7.29 4.77
C THR A 264 -9.05 7.40 4.84
N LYS A 265 -9.72 7.64 3.70
CA LYS A 265 -11.17 7.81 3.64
C LYS A 265 -11.90 6.48 3.62
N ASP A 266 -12.96 6.42 4.43
CA ASP A 266 -13.90 5.31 4.43
C ASP A 266 -14.99 5.52 3.37
N TYR A 267 -14.74 5.03 2.16
CA TYR A 267 -15.66 5.13 1.02
C TYR A 267 -17.00 4.41 1.25
N LYS A 268 -17.10 3.47 2.22
CA LYS A 268 -18.38 2.85 2.59
C LYS A 268 -19.31 3.86 3.27
N LYS A 269 -18.75 4.70 4.14
CA LYS A 269 -19.49 5.72 4.89
C LYS A 269 -19.88 6.89 3.99
N LEU A 270 -19.01 7.28 3.07
CA LEU A 270 -19.29 8.34 2.10
C LEU A 270 -20.52 7.99 1.25
N LYS A 271 -20.55 6.80 0.64
CA LYS A 271 -21.73 6.35 -0.13
C LYS A 271 -23.00 6.33 0.71
N ARG A 272 -22.91 5.80 1.94
CA ARG A 272 -24.07 5.74 2.85
C ARG A 272 -24.59 7.14 3.17
N GLN A 273 -23.70 8.11 3.38
CA GLN A 273 -24.09 9.49 3.63
C GLN A 273 -24.75 10.11 2.40
N GLU A 274 -24.17 9.94 1.21
CA GLU A 274 -24.75 10.42 -0.05
C GLU A 274 -26.14 9.83 -0.32
N GLU A 275 -26.33 8.54 -0.05
CA GLU A 275 -27.64 7.88 -0.15
C GLU A 275 -28.63 8.46 0.86
N LEU A 276 -28.20 8.68 2.12
CA LEU A 276 -29.06 9.24 3.17
C LEU A 276 -29.50 10.66 2.84
N ASP A 277 -28.59 11.48 2.34
CA ASP A 277 -28.84 12.86 1.93
C ASP A 277 -29.84 12.89 0.76
N TYR A 278 -29.68 12.00 -0.23
CA TYR A 278 -30.61 11.84 -1.35
C TYR A 278 -32.03 11.45 -0.90
N TYR A 279 -32.16 10.42 -0.05
CA TYR A 279 -33.48 10.02 0.46
C TYR A 279 -34.14 11.11 1.31
N THR A 280 -33.34 11.88 2.04
CA THR A 280 -33.84 13.01 2.84
C THR A 280 -34.35 14.12 1.92
N GLU A 281 -33.62 14.48 0.87
CA GLU A 281 -34.07 15.43 -0.15
C GLU A 281 -35.36 14.94 -0.85
N GLU A 282 -35.42 13.67 -1.24
CA GLU A 282 -36.60 13.11 -1.92
C GLU A 282 -37.84 13.07 -0.99
N ALA A 283 -37.66 12.68 0.27
CA ALA A 283 -38.72 12.70 1.27
C ALA A 283 -39.23 14.13 1.52
N MET A 284 -38.33 15.12 1.61
CA MET A 284 -38.71 16.52 1.74
C MET A 284 -39.51 17.02 0.53
N LEU A 285 -39.09 16.68 -0.69
CA LEU A 285 -39.84 17.02 -1.91
C LEU A 285 -41.25 16.41 -1.93
N ARG A 286 -41.40 15.15 -1.50
CA ARG A 286 -42.72 14.50 -1.39
C ARG A 286 -43.62 15.16 -0.36
N ILE A 287 -43.08 15.59 0.78
CA ILE A 287 -43.81 16.34 1.81
C ILE A 287 -44.28 17.68 1.23
N VAL A 288 -43.38 18.46 0.62
CA VAL A 288 -43.72 19.76 0.02
C VAL A 288 -44.81 19.61 -1.05
N HIS A 289 -44.70 18.62 -1.94
CA HIS A 289 -45.72 18.37 -2.97
C HIS A 289 -47.06 17.97 -2.36
N SER A 290 -47.06 17.13 -1.32
CA SER A 290 -48.28 16.73 -0.61
C SER A 290 -48.94 17.94 0.07
N MET A 291 -48.16 18.80 0.74
CA MET A 291 -48.68 20.02 1.35
C MET A 291 -49.29 20.95 0.28
N HIS A 292 -48.61 21.14 -0.86
CA HIS A 292 -49.14 21.96 -1.94
C HIS A 292 -50.50 21.45 -2.46
N LYS A 293 -50.64 20.12 -2.59
CA LYS A 293 -51.90 19.47 -3.00
C LYS A 293 -53.03 19.62 -1.98
N TYR A 294 -52.74 19.50 -0.68
CA TYR A 294 -53.77 19.57 0.36
C TYR A 294 -54.19 21.01 0.71
N PHE A 295 -53.26 21.95 0.66
CA PHE A 295 -53.51 23.32 1.13
C PHE A 295 -54.04 24.28 0.05
N HIS A 296 -54.19 23.85 -1.22
CA HIS A 296 -54.72 24.66 -2.33
C HIS A 296 -54.31 26.14 -2.20
N PHE A 297 -52.99 26.39 -2.21
CA PHE A 297 -52.42 27.72 -1.95
C PHE A 297 -52.85 28.80 -2.95
N GLU A 298 -53.57 28.44 -4.02
CA GLU A 298 -54.25 29.34 -4.96
C GLU A 298 -55.23 30.30 -4.28
N ASN A 299 -55.74 29.97 -3.08
CA ASN A 299 -56.72 30.79 -2.35
C ASN A 299 -56.12 31.74 -1.30
N VAL A 300 -54.79 31.82 -1.17
CA VAL A 300 -54.13 32.74 -0.21
C VAL A 300 -53.24 33.74 -0.97
N PRO A 301 -53.77 34.95 -1.31
CA PRO A 301 -53.13 35.87 -2.26
C PRO A 301 -51.72 36.33 -1.88
N LEU A 302 -51.39 36.38 -0.59
CA LEU A 302 -50.09 36.85 -0.10
C LEU A 302 -48.97 35.82 -0.24
N LEU A 303 -49.32 34.55 -0.39
CA LEU A 303 -48.41 33.41 -0.22
C LEU A 303 -47.78 32.99 -1.56
N HIS A 304 -48.49 33.28 -2.66
CA HIS A 304 -48.04 33.08 -4.04
C HIS A 304 -46.84 33.98 -4.43
N GLN A 305 -46.58 35.06 -3.67
CA GLN A 305 -45.43 35.95 -3.87
C GLN A 305 -44.16 35.45 -3.15
N LEU A 306 -44.29 34.58 -2.15
CA LEU A 306 -43.19 34.05 -1.36
C LEU A 306 -42.66 32.71 -1.87
N ILE A 307 -43.43 32.04 -2.73
CA ILE A 307 -43.09 30.77 -3.34
C ILE A 307 -42.53 31.04 -4.75
N PRO A 308 -41.24 30.76 -5.01
CA PRO A 308 -40.70 30.86 -6.36
C PRO A 308 -41.41 29.87 -7.28
N SER A 309 -41.95 30.34 -8.41
CA SER A 309 -42.65 29.54 -9.43
C SER A 309 -41.77 28.52 -10.16
N GLN A 310 -40.50 28.37 -9.77
CA GLN A 310 -39.50 27.49 -10.38
C GLN A 310 -38.96 26.40 -9.43
N ALA A 311 -39.62 26.12 -8.30
CA ALA A 311 -39.17 25.10 -7.34
C ALA A 311 -39.31 23.64 -7.85
N SER A 312 -39.64 23.42 -9.14
CA SER A 312 -39.91 22.09 -9.67
C SER A 312 -38.67 21.30 -10.10
N GLU A 313 -37.46 21.88 -10.17
CA GLU A 313 -36.32 21.14 -10.78
C GLU A 313 -34.93 21.23 -10.13
N THR A 314 -34.70 21.95 -9.02
CA THR A 314 -33.36 21.93 -8.39
C THR A 314 -33.39 22.16 -6.89
N LYS A 315 -32.65 21.30 -6.16
CA LYS A 315 -32.19 21.42 -4.76
C LYS A 315 -32.80 22.60 -3.98
N LEU A 316 -33.88 22.35 -3.23
CA LEU A 316 -34.41 23.35 -2.31
C LEU A 316 -33.39 23.56 -1.18
N SER A 317 -33.02 24.81 -0.90
CA SER A 317 -32.16 25.11 0.26
C SER A 317 -32.92 24.85 1.57
N GLU A 318 -32.20 24.51 2.64
CA GLU A 318 -32.78 24.29 3.98
C GLU A 318 -33.68 25.46 4.42
N THR A 319 -33.28 26.69 4.06
CA THR A 319 -34.07 27.90 4.28
C THR A 319 -35.42 27.88 3.57
N THR A 320 -35.50 27.42 2.31
CA THR A 320 -36.76 27.32 1.58
C THR A 320 -37.71 26.32 2.24
N ILE A 321 -37.19 25.20 2.75
CA ILE A 321 -37.99 24.14 3.38
C ILE A 321 -38.54 24.60 4.73
N ILE A 322 -37.69 25.26 5.55
CA ILE A 322 -38.11 25.86 6.81
C ILE A 322 -39.18 26.93 6.56
N SER A 323 -39.00 27.78 5.55
CA SER A 323 -40.02 28.76 5.15
C SER A 323 -41.34 28.08 4.76
N TYR A 324 -41.31 27.01 3.96
CA TYR A 324 -42.52 26.26 3.58
C TYR A 324 -43.24 25.62 4.76
N LEU A 325 -42.51 25.01 5.69
CA LEU A 325 -43.09 24.39 6.90
C LEU A 325 -43.69 25.46 7.83
N LEU A 326 -43.01 26.59 8.04
CA LEU A 326 -43.51 27.72 8.83
C LEU A 326 -44.76 28.33 8.21
N ILE A 327 -44.74 28.58 6.91
CA ILE A 327 -45.87 29.16 6.18
C ILE A 327 -47.07 28.21 6.22
N SER A 328 -46.86 26.91 6.05
CA SER A 328 -47.93 25.92 6.14
C SER A 328 -48.48 25.76 7.56
N TYR A 329 -47.62 25.80 8.58
CA TYR A 329 -48.03 25.79 9.99
C TYR A 329 -48.87 27.04 10.33
N LEU A 330 -48.43 28.22 9.89
CA LEU A 330 -49.16 29.48 10.05
C LEU A 330 -50.50 29.46 9.31
N ALA A 331 -50.55 28.96 8.07
CA ALA A 331 -51.80 28.81 7.32
C ALA A 331 -52.78 27.85 8.02
N CYS A 332 -52.29 26.74 8.59
CA CYS A 332 -53.09 25.80 9.36
C CYS A 332 -53.59 26.39 10.69
N TYR A 333 -52.80 27.27 11.31
CA TYR A 333 -53.18 27.99 12.53
C TYR A 333 -54.25 29.05 12.25
N VAL A 334 -54.12 29.80 11.15
CA VAL A 334 -55.08 30.86 10.76
C VAL A 334 -56.42 30.27 10.29
N THR A 335 -56.43 29.09 9.66
CA THR A 335 -57.65 28.43 9.18
C THR A 335 -58.42 27.65 10.27
N ARG A 336 -57.84 27.46 11.45
CA ARG A 336 -58.46 26.77 12.61
C ARG A 336 -58.95 27.72 13.71
N GLY A 337 -58.82 29.03 13.55
CA GLY A 337 -59.48 30.04 14.39
C GLY A 337 -60.77 30.54 13.75
#